data_AF-A0A920BDK8-F1
#
_entry.id   AF-A0A920BDK8-F1
#
_cell.length_a   1.000
_cell.length_b   1.000
_cell.length_c   1.000
_cell.angle_alpha   90.00
_cell.angle_beta   90.00
_cell.angle_gamma   90.00
#
_symmetry.space_group_name_H-M   'P 1'
#
loop_
_entity.id
_entity.type
_entity.pdbx_description
1 polymer ?
#
loop_
_entity_poly.entity_id
_entity_poly.type
_entity_poly.pdbx_seq_one_letter_code
_entity_poly.pdbx_strand_id
1 'polypeptide(L)'
;MQGTLQQQSIEVEDALAVQELFYQNEWTDGLPVVPPTKDKIETMLETVPMDPQTIIGTIPERGSVFTLEVAAINAVMAGCLPGYFPVVVTALSAISDQAFGLHGPSASTHGPAILIIVNGPVAKSIGLNHGQNLFGPGVRSNSTIGRAIRLML
;
A
#
# COMPACT_ATOMS: atom_id res chain seq x y z
N MET A 1 -13.31 -2.46 17.06
CA MET A 1 -13.07 -3.91 17.18
C MET A 1 -11.61 -4.13 16.83
N GLN A 2 -10.80 -4.68 17.75
CA GLN A 2 -9.46 -5.15 17.38
C GLN A 2 -9.64 -6.51 16.70
N GLY A 3 -9.60 -6.54 15.37
CA GLY A 3 -9.62 -7.80 14.63
C GLY A 3 -8.24 -8.46 14.67
N THR A 4 -8.21 -9.78 14.62
CA THR A 4 -6.98 -10.57 14.67
C THR A 4 -6.26 -10.52 13.32
N LEU A 5 -4.96 -10.18 13.35
CA LEU A 5 -4.06 -10.32 12.19
C LEU A 5 -3.92 -11.81 11.82
N GLN A 6 -4.02 -12.13 10.53
CA GLN A 6 -3.93 -13.50 10.02
C GLN A 6 -2.65 -13.78 9.24
N GLN A 7 -1.88 -12.76 8.86
CA GLN A 7 -0.62 -12.97 8.15
C GLN A 7 0.44 -13.60 9.05
N GLN A 8 1.28 -14.43 8.45
CA GLN A 8 2.36 -15.12 9.16
C GLN A 8 3.37 -14.10 9.72
N SER A 9 3.76 -14.29 10.98
CA SER A 9 4.90 -13.58 11.57
C SER A 9 6.18 -14.37 11.35
N ILE A 10 7.25 -13.66 10.99
CA ILE A 10 8.58 -14.23 10.77
C ILE A 10 9.56 -13.44 11.63
N GLU A 11 10.27 -14.14 12.51
CA GLU A 11 11.33 -13.57 13.33
C GLU A 11 12.63 -13.54 12.52
N VAL A 12 13.33 -12.41 12.58
CA VAL A 12 14.64 -12.21 11.94
C VAL A 12 15.57 -11.46 12.88
N GLU A 13 16.86 -11.54 12.62
CA GLU A 13 17.89 -10.96 13.49
C GLU A 13 17.78 -9.44 13.63
N ASP A 14 17.61 -8.73 12.50
CA ASP A 14 17.51 -7.27 12.49
C ASP A 14 16.78 -6.72 11.25
N ALA A 15 16.71 -5.40 11.14
CA ALA A 15 16.05 -4.72 10.03
C ALA A 15 16.76 -4.86 8.66
N LEU A 16 18.05 -5.21 8.64
CA LEU A 16 18.78 -5.49 7.40
C LEU A 16 18.49 -6.91 6.91
N ALA A 17 18.40 -7.87 7.83
CA ALA A 17 17.96 -9.23 7.53
C ALA A 17 16.54 -9.26 6.92
N VAL A 18 15.65 -8.34 7.34
CA VAL A 18 14.35 -8.14 6.68
C VAL A 18 14.50 -7.83 5.19
N GLN A 19 15.47 -7.00 4.81
CA GLN A 19 15.65 -6.60 3.40
C GLN A 19 16.00 -7.80 2.53
N GLU A 20 16.99 -8.58 2.96
CA GLU A 20 17.44 -9.77 2.22
C GLU A 20 16.35 -10.83 2.17
N LEU A 21 15.64 -11.07 3.29
CA LEU A 21 14.51 -12.00 3.32
C LEU A 21 13.41 -11.59 2.34
N PHE A 22 12.98 -10.33 2.36
CA PHE A 22 11.89 -9.85 1.51
C PHE A 22 12.30 -9.81 0.04
N TYR A 23 13.55 -9.48 -0.25
CA TYR A 23 14.09 -9.51 -1.61
C TYR A 23 14.15 -10.94 -2.17
N GLN A 24 14.68 -11.90 -1.40
CA GLN A 24 14.80 -13.30 -1.82
C GLN A 24 13.44 -13.99 -2.04
N ASN A 25 12.40 -13.56 -1.33
CA ASN A 25 11.04 -14.07 -1.49
C ASN A 25 10.19 -13.25 -2.48
N GLU A 26 10.76 -12.26 -3.17
CA GLU A 26 10.06 -11.39 -4.12
C GLU A 26 8.89 -10.60 -3.49
N TRP A 27 8.97 -10.30 -2.19
CA TRP A 27 7.98 -9.52 -1.43
C TRP A 27 8.27 -8.01 -1.43
N THR A 28 9.10 -7.55 -2.36
CA THR A 28 9.44 -6.13 -2.51
C THR A 28 9.56 -5.78 -3.98
N ASP A 29 9.45 -4.50 -4.29
CA ASP A 29 9.66 -3.90 -5.61
C ASP A 29 11.15 -3.69 -5.95
N GLY A 30 12.04 -4.44 -5.30
CA GLY A 30 13.50 -4.31 -5.42
C GLY A 30 14.10 -3.15 -4.61
N LEU A 31 13.28 -2.37 -3.90
CA LEU A 31 13.72 -1.30 -3.01
C LEU A 31 13.68 -1.76 -1.54
N PRO A 32 14.43 -1.10 -0.64
CA PRO A 32 14.32 -1.38 0.79
C PRO A 32 12.90 -1.15 1.32
N VAL A 33 12.46 -1.99 2.24
CA VAL A 33 11.16 -1.89 2.91
C VAL A 33 11.32 -1.44 4.36
N VAL A 34 10.33 -0.72 4.88
CA VAL A 34 10.22 -0.57 6.34
C VAL A 34 9.66 -1.88 6.90
N PRO A 35 10.29 -2.53 7.90
CA PRO A 35 9.79 -3.77 8.45
C PRO A 35 8.34 -3.63 8.94
N PRO A 36 7.39 -4.45 8.42
CA PRO A 36 5.98 -4.41 8.79
C PRO A 36 5.79 -5.14 10.12
N THR A 37 6.24 -4.52 11.22
CA THR A 37 6.02 -5.05 12.56
C THR A 37 4.56 -4.94 12.96
N LYS A 38 4.11 -5.84 13.84
CA LYS A 38 2.73 -5.88 14.35
C LYS A 38 2.23 -4.50 14.81
N ASP A 39 2.99 -3.81 15.67
CA ASP A 39 2.60 -2.50 16.19
C ASP A 39 2.39 -1.46 15.08
N LYS A 40 3.21 -1.47 14.02
CA LYS A 40 3.07 -0.54 12.89
C LYS A 40 1.84 -0.86 12.05
N ILE A 41 1.56 -2.15 11.84
CA ILE A 41 0.35 -2.61 11.14
C ILE A 41 -0.89 -2.20 11.93
N GLU A 42 -0.91 -2.45 13.24
CA GLU A 42 -2.00 -2.06 14.12
C GLU A 42 -2.22 -0.53 14.11
N THR A 43 -1.15 0.26 14.18
CA THR A 43 -1.23 1.73 14.06
C THR A 43 -1.85 2.18 12.73
N MET A 44 -1.59 1.48 11.62
CA MET A 44 -2.25 1.78 10.33
C MET A 44 -3.74 1.45 10.42
N LEU A 45 -4.08 0.26 10.91
CA LEU A 45 -5.45 -0.22 11.01
C LEU A 45 -6.34 0.66 11.90
N GLU A 46 -5.77 1.28 12.95
CA GLU A 46 -6.49 2.25 13.79
C GLU A 46 -7.04 3.47 13.03
N THR A 47 -6.45 3.81 11.88
CA THR A 47 -6.88 4.97 11.08
C THR A 47 -8.11 4.68 10.20
N VAL A 48 -8.48 3.41 10.03
CA VAL A 48 -9.62 2.97 9.21
C VAL A 48 -10.45 1.99 10.04
N PRO A 49 -11.62 2.39 10.58
CA PRO A 49 -12.40 1.60 11.54
C PRO A 49 -13.19 0.47 10.84
N MET A 50 -12.47 -0.48 10.25
CA MET A 50 -12.97 -1.65 9.55
C MET A 50 -12.29 -2.91 10.09
N ASP A 51 -12.87 -4.08 9.84
CA ASP A 51 -12.23 -5.34 10.21
C ASP A 51 -10.96 -5.56 9.35
N PRO A 52 -9.81 -5.99 9.91
CA PRO A 52 -8.59 -6.27 9.15
C PRO A 52 -8.79 -7.28 8.00
N GLN A 53 -9.77 -8.18 8.12
CA GLN A 53 -10.12 -9.15 7.08
C GLN A 53 -11.12 -8.61 6.07
N THR A 54 -11.53 -7.35 6.18
CA THR A 54 -12.41 -6.74 5.18
C THR A 54 -11.71 -6.74 3.83
N ILE A 55 -12.34 -7.33 2.82
CA ILE A 55 -11.88 -7.28 1.43
C ILE A 55 -12.14 -5.85 0.92
N ILE A 56 -11.06 -5.16 0.57
CA ILE A 56 -11.10 -3.79 0.06
C ILE A 56 -10.88 -3.72 -1.46
N GLY A 57 -10.54 -4.84 -2.09
CA GLY A 57 -10.35 -4.92 -3.54
C GLY A 57 -10.02 -6.33 -4.02
N THR A 58 -10.17 -6.56 -5.31
CA THR A 58 -9.83 -7.82 -5.98
C THR A 58 -9.26 -7.56 -7.38
N ILE A 59 -8.55 -8.55 -7.92
CA ILE A 59 -8.24 -8.70 -9.34
C ILE A 59 -8.71 -10.09 -9.76
N PRO A 60 -9.97 -10.24 -10.21
CA PRO A 60 -10.56 -11.55 -10.51
C PRO A 60 -9.74 -12.39 -11.49
N GLU A 61 -9.15 -11.77 -12.50
CA GLU A 61 -8.35 -12.42 -13.54
C GLU A 61 -7.06 -13.06 -12.99
N ARG A 62 -6.59 -12.59 -11.83
CA ARG A 62 -5.42 -13.14 -11.13
C ARG A 62 -5.81 -13.98 -9.91
N GLY A 63 -7.09 -14.02 -9.56
CA GLY A 63 -7.56 -14.59 -8.29
C GLY A 63 -7.05 -13.83 -7.05
N SER A 64 -6.58 -12.58 -7.22
CA SER A 64 -6.02 -11.79 -6.13
C SER A 64 -7.12 -11.14 -5.30
N VAL A 65 -6.99 -11.20 -3.98
CA VAL A 65 -7.91 -10.58 -3.01
C VAL A 65 -7.09 -9.71 -2.07
N PHE A 66 -7.50 -8.47 -1.89
CA PHE A 66 -6.82 -7.50 -1.05
C PHE A 66 -7.64 -7.29 0.23
N THR A 67 -7.11 -7.74 1.36
CA THR A 67 -7.69 -7.40 2.67
C THR A 67 -7.09 -6.11 3.21
N LEU A 68 -7.79 -5.49 4.16
CA LEU A 68 -7.31 -4.30 4.85
C LEU A 68 -5.97 -4.55 5.57
N GLU A 69 -5.79 -5.73 6.18
CA GLU A 69 -4.54 -6.16 6.80
C GLU A 69 -3.37 -6.16 5.80
N VAL A 70 -3.56 -6.79 4.63
CA VAL A 70 -2.50 -6.87 3.61
C VAL A 70 -2.17 -5.47 3.07
N ALA A 71 -3.17 -4.61 2.92
CA ALA A 71 -2.92 -3.22 2.54
C ALA A 71 -2.15 -2.45 3.62
N ALA A 72 -2.44 -2.68 4.90
CA ALA A 72 -1.70 -2.06 6.00
C ALA A 72 -0.23 -2.51 6.01
N ILE A 73 0.03 -3.80 5.81
CA ILE A 73 1.39 -4.37 5.68
C ILE A 73 2.15 -3.67 4.54
N ASN A 74 1.56 -3.60 3.35
CA ASN A 74 2.20 -2.98 2.18
C ASN A 74 2.38 -1.47 2.33
N ALA A 75 1.45 -0.79 3.00
CA ALA A 75 1.59 0.62 3.34
C ALA A 75 2.74 0.86 4.31
N VAL A 76 2.91 0.02 5.33
CA VAL A 76 4.08 0.08 6.22
C VAL A 76 5.36 -0.16 5.41
N MET A 77 5.42 -1.23 4.62
CA MET A 77 6.60 -1.57 3.79
C MET A 77 7.02 -0.42 2.87
N ALA A 78 6.05 0.24 2.24
CA ALA A 78 6.28 1.42 1.39
C ALA A 78 6.79 2.65 2.15
N GLY A 79 6.69 2.66 3.49
CA GLY A 79 7.08 3.77 4.35
C GLY A 79 5.99 4.82 4.53
N CYS A 80 4.71 4.48 4.33
CA CYS A 80 3.60 5.39 4.62
C CYS A 80 3.58 5.80 6.10
N LEU A 81 3.00 6.97 6.37
CA LEU A 81 2.55 7.35 7.70
C LEU A 81 1.08 6.93 7.90
N PRO A 82 0.62 6.74 9.14
CA PRO A 82 -0.78 6.38 9.43
C PRO A 82 -1.79 7.30 8.75
N GLY A 83 -1.56 8.61 8.75
CA GLY A 83 -2.44 9.57 8.07
C GLY A 83 -2.59 9.37 6.55
N TYR A 84 -1.69 8.60 5.91
CA TYR A 84 -1.75 8.31 4.48
C TYR A 84 -2.60 7.07 4.17
N PHE A 85 -2.73 6.17 5.15
CA PHE A 85 -3.35 4.87 4.94
C PHE A 85 -4.80 4.93 4.46
N PRO A 86 -5.67 5.84 4.95
CA PRO A 86 -7.03 5.97 4.42
C PRO A 86 -7.06 6.28 2.91
N VAL A 87 -6.07 7.01 2.40
CA VAL A 87 -5.94 7.29 0.96
C VAL A 87 -5.52 6.05 0.20
N VAL A 88 -4.59 5.24 0.74
CA VAL A 88 -4.20 3.95 0.15
C VAL A 88 -5.39 3.01 0.05
N VAL A 89 -6.16 2.84 1.13
CA VAL A 89 -7.35 1.99 1.15
C VAL A 89 -8.37 2.46 0.11
N THR A 90 -8.67 3.76 0.10
CA THR A 90 -9.61 4.34 -0.87
C THR A 90 -9.15 4.15 -2.31
N ALA A 91 -7.85 4.33 -2.57
CA ALA A 91 -7.27 4.15 -3.89
C ALA A 91 -7.36 2.69 -4.36
N LEU A 92 -7.02 1.71 -3.49
CA LEU A 92 -7.15 0.29 -3.79
C LEU A 92 -8.60 -0.09 -4.11
N SER A 93 -9.55 0.37 -3.30
CA SER A 93 -10.98 0.14 -3.58
C SER A 93 -11.44 0.76 -4.89
N ALA A 94 -10.96 1.96 -5.22
CA ALA A 94 -11.31 2.64 -6.47
C ALA A 94 -10.74 1.92 -7.70
N ILE A 95 -9.48 1.47 -7.66
CA ILE A 95 -8.87 0.76 -8.80
C ILE A 95 -9.41 -0.65 -8.96
N SER A 96 -9.96 -1.26 -7.90
CA SER A 96 -10.66 -2.55 -7.98
C SER A 96 -12.06 -2.48 -8.57
N ASP A 97 -12.58 -1.29 -8.90
CA ASP A 97 -13.82 -1.16 -9.66
C ASP A 97 -13.65 -1.78 -11.06
N GLN A 98 -14.62 -2.61 -11.47
CA GLN A 98 -14.58 -3.27 -12.77
C GLN A 98 -14.49 -2.28 -13.94
N ALA A 99 -15.08 -1.09 -13.80
CA ALA A 99 -15.02 -0.04 -14.81
C ALA A 99 -13.61 0.53 -15.02
N PHE A 100 -12.73 0.44 -14.02
CA PHE A 100 -11.33 0.83 -14.15
C PHE A 100 -10.51 -0.20 -14.93
N GLY A 101 -10.85 -1.50 -14.80
CA GLY A 101 -10.21 -2.57 -15.56
C GLY A 101 -8.75 -2.82 -15.18
N LEU A 102 -8.45 -2.91 -13.89
CA LEU A 102 -7.11 -3.01 -13.30
C LEU A 102 -6.20 -4.11 -13.89
N HIS A 103 -6.76 -5.21 -14.37
CA HIS A 103 -5.97 -6.28 -14.98
C HIS A 103 -5.12 -5.78 -16.15
N GLY A 104 -5.68 -4.92 -17.00
CA GLY A 104 -5.00 -4.38 -18.18
C GLY A 104 -3.67 -3.68 -17.84
N PRO A 105 -3.69 -2.59 -17.04
CA PRO A 105 -2.46 -1.90 -16.68
C PRO A 105 -1.54 -2.71 -15.76
N SER A 106 -2.06 -3.58 -14.89
CA SER A 106 -1.19 -4.36 -13.99
C SER A 106 -0.46 -5.51 -14.68
N ALA A 107 -0.99 -6.06 -15.79
CA ALA A 107 -0.39 -7.18 -16.53
C ALA A 107 0.35 -6.78 -17.82
N SER A 108 0.36 -5.50 -18.18
CA SER A 108 0.97 -5.02 -19.42
C SER A 108 2.50 -4.96 -19.33
N THR A 109 3.17 -5.35 -20.42
CA THR A 109 4.62 -5.17 -20.59
C THR A 109 5.01 -3.78 -21.10
N HIS A 110 4.04 -2.94 -21.46
CA HIS A 110 4.26 -1.56 -21.92
C HIS A 110 4.50 -0.56 -20.76
N GLY A 111 4.53 -1.05 -19.52
CA GLY A 111 4.83 -0.25 -18.33
C GLY A 111 3.84 0.87 -17.98
N PRO A 112 2.51 0.69 -18.10
CA PRO A 112 1.56 1.72 -17.70
C PRO A 112 1.62 1.97 -16.18
N ALA A 113 1.52 3.23 -15.78
CA ALA A 113 1.42 3.63 -14.38
C ALA A 113 -0.03 3.96 -14.01
N ILE A 114 -0.42 3.65 -12.78
CA ILE A 114 -1.71 4.06 -12.23
C ILE A 114 -1.59 5.49 -11.69
N LEU A 115 -2.36 6.41 -12.26
CA LEU A 115 -2.49 7.78 -11.75
C LEU A 115 -3.61 7.83 -10.71
N ILE A 116 -3.25 8.25 -9.49
CA ILE A 116 -4.22 8.48 -8.41
C ILE A 116 -4.37 9.98 -8.22
N ILE A 117 -5.60 10.47 -8.31
CA ILE A 117 -5.96 11.86 -8.06
C ILE A 117 -6.70 11.93 -6.73
N VAL A 118 -6.11 12.61 -5.75
CA VAL A 118 -6.71 12.80 -4.43
C VAL A 118 -7.30 14.20 -4.35
N ASN A 119 -8.60 14.29 -4.07
CA ASN A 119 -9.31 15.56 -3.95
C ASN A 119 -9.82 15.77 -2.51
N GLY A 120 -9.84 17.03 -2.07
CA GLY A 120 -10.41 17.45 -0.79
C GLY A 120 -9.39 17.74 0.32
N PRO A 121 -9.87 18.02 1.55
CA PRO A 121 -9.02 18.46 2.67
C PRO A 121 -7.89 17.49 3.02
N VAL A 122 -8.11 16.19 2.79
CA VAL A 122 -7.14 15.14 3.08
C VAL A 122 -5.82 15.37 2.36
N ALA A 123 -5.84 15.81 1.09
CA ALA A 123 -4.64 16.06 0.29
C ALA A 123 -3.74 17.12 0.95
N LYS A 124 -4.34 18.18 1.52
CA LYS A 124 -3.60 19.21 2.26
C LYS A 124 -3.12 18.68 3.61
N SER A 125 -3.96 17.94 4.34
CA SER A 125 -3.65 17.45 5.69
C SER A 125 -2.45 16.49 5.73
N ILE A 126 -2.26 15.70 4.67
CA ILE A 126 -1.15 14.74 4.57
C ILE A 126 0.08 15.30 3.87
N GLY A 127 0.03 16.57 3.45
CA GLY A 127 1.12 17.21 2.71
C GLY A 127 1.29 16.68 1.29
N LEU A 128 0.22 16.20 0.64
CA LEU A 128 0.26 15.73 -0.74
C LEU A 128 0.63 16.89 -1.67
N ASN A 129 1.74 16.75 -2.38
CA ASN A 129 2.17 17.77 -3.34
C ASN A 129 1.21 17.78 -4.52
N HIS A 130 0.80 19.00 -4.87
CA HIS A 130 -0.14 19.33 -5.95
C HIS A 130 0.39 20.52 -6.79
N GLY A 131 1.66 20.91 -6.59
CA GLY A 131 2.26 22.10 -7.18
C GLY A 131 3.46 21.78 -8.06
N GLN A 132 4.50 22.61 -7.97
CA GLN A 132 5.72 22.45 -8.75
C GLN A 132 6.41 21.11 -8.46
N ASN A 133 7.05 20.56 -9.50
CA ASN A 133 7.75 19.28 -9.41
C ASN A 133 6.83 18.14 -8.90
N LEU A 134 5.57 18.12 -9.36
CA LEU A 134 4.50 17.21 -8.89
C LEU A 134 4.93 15.73 -8.85
N PHE A 135 5.63 15.29 -9.91
CA PHE A 135 6.12 13.92 -10.06
C PHE A 135 7.60 13.76 -9.67
N GLY A 136 8.20 14.79 -9.09
CA GLY A 136 9.58 14.75 -8.63
C GLY A 136 9.73 14.09 -7.26
N PRO A 137 10.98 13.80 -6.87
CA PRO A 137 11.27 13.25 -5.55
C PRO A 137 11.08 14.28 -4.43
N GLY A 138 11.08 13.81 -3.18
CA GLY A 138 11.18 14.67 -1.99
C GLY A 138 9.88 14.85 -1.20
N VAL A 139 8.75 14.33 -1.70
CA VAL A 139 7.46 14.40 -1.01
C VAL A 139 7.02 13.00 -0.60
N ARG A 140 7.18 12.68 0.68
CA ARG A 140 6.95 11.33 1.22
C ARG A 140 5.57 10.80 0.88
N SER A 141 4.50 11.56 1.09
CA SER A 141 3.13 11.14 0.78
C SER A 141 2.96 10.74 -0.69
N ASN A 142 3.49 11.51 -1.63
CA ASN A 142 3.39 11.21 -3.07
C ASN A 142 4.15 9.91 -3.39
N SER A 143 5.37 9.75 -2.89
CA SER A 143 6.21 8.59 -3.16
C SER A 143 5.68 7.31 -2.50
N THR A 144 5.32 7.36 -1.22
CA THR A 144 4.97 6.16 -0.46
C THR A 144 3.54 5.68 -0.74
N ILE A 145 2.59 6.57 -1.02
CA ILE A 145 1.24 6.15 -1.45
C ILE A 145 1.31 5.42 -2.79
N GLY A 146 2.01 5.98 -3.79
CA GLY A 146 2.18 5.33 -5.08
C GLY A 146 2.90 3.98 -4.97
N ARG A 147 3.95 3.91 -4.15
CA ARG A 147 4.68 2.66 -3.89
C ARG A 147 3.83 1.62 -3.17
N ALA A 148 3.04 2.01 -2.17
CA ALA A 148 2.14 1.09 -1.45
C ALA A 148 1.14 0.44 -2.40
N ILE A 149 0.60 1.21 -3.34
CA ILE A 149 -0.29 0.67 -4.38
C ILE A 149 0.48 -0.26 -5.31
N ARG A 150 1.71 0.07 -5.69
CA ARG A 150 2.53 -0.79 -6.55
C ARG A 150 2.87 -2.13 -5.89
N LEU A 151 3.19 -2.15 -4.60
CA LEU A 151 3.48 -3.38 -3.86
C LEU A 151 2.27 -4.32 -3.76
N MET A 152 1.05 -3.80 -3.91
CA MET A 152 -0.19 -4.58 -3.88
C MET A 152 -0.55 -5.25 -5.22
N LEU A 153 0.14 -4.92 -6.33
CA LEU A 153 -0.23 -5.32 -7.71
C LEU A 153 0.75 -6.30 -8.33
#